data_AF-A0A9D2JH84-F1
#
_entry.id   AF-A0A9D2JH84-F1
#
_cell.length_a   1.000
_cell.length_b   1.000
_cell.length_c   1.000
_cell.angle_alpha   90.00
_cell.angle_beta   90.00
_cell.angle_gamma   90.00
#
_symmetry.space_group_name_H-M   'P 1'
#
loop_
_entity.id
_entity.type
_entity.pdbx_description
1 polymer ?
#
loop_
_entity_poly.entity_id
_entity_poly.type
_entity_poly.pdbx_seq_one_letter_code
_entity_poly.pdbx_strand_id
1 'polypeptide(L)'
;MADKLDHLLGDYFTGKLDVAIQLRQMELAYRHGTPDENIGGGRKQNDYNNAVESKMIHEQNDLELKRLRYQKLVIKMMFDCLIKSHQDVLIDKYGNKKGWVTIGMDNHIDERTAREWRDDFKEGIKGYLYSTFDITTRFRTVYAPV
;
A
#
# COMPACT_ATOMS: atom_id res chain seq x y z
N MET A 1 -20.81 -4.06 -2.84
CA MET A 1 -20.06 -2.79 -2.95
C MET A 1 -18.69 -3.04 -2.35
N ALA A 2 -17.60 -2.82 -3.08
CA ALA A 2 -16.26 -3.03 -2.53
C ALA A 2 -15.98 -1.97 -1.46
N ASP A 3 -15.51 -2.38 -0.29
CA ASP A 3 -15.12 -1.43 0.75
C ASP A 3 -13.68 -0.95 0.56
N LYS A 4 -13.26 0.06 1.33
CA LYS A 4 -11.90 0.63 1.24
C LYS A 4 -10.81 -0.43 1.46
N LEU A 5 -11.10 -1.45 2.28
CA LEU A 5 -10.17 -2.53 2.57
C LEU A 5 -10.03 -3.49 1.39
N ASP A 6 -11.11 -3.78 0.66
CA ASP A 6 -11.07 -4.57 -0.57
C ASP A 6 -10.21 -3.90 -1.65
N HIS A 7 -10.25 -2.58 -1.74
CA HIS A 7 -9.38 -1.81 -2.63
C HIS A 7 -7.91 -1.93 -2.22
N LEU A 8 -7.61 -1.73 -0.93
CA LEU A 8 -6.24 -1.84 -0.40
C LEU A 8 -5.66 -3.24 -0.60
N LEU A 9 -6.44 -4.29 -0.33
CA LEU A 9 -6.04 -5.68 -0.60
C LEU A 9 -5.83 -5.92 -2.09
N GLY A 10 -6.71 -5.38 -2.93
CA GLY A 10 -6.50 -5.37 -4.38
C GLY A 10 -5.16 -4.75 -4.78
N ASP A 11 -4.82 -3.58 -4.23
CA ASP A 11 -3.57 -2.90 -4.54
C ASP A 11 -2.35 -3.64 -3.99
N TYR A 12 -2.45 -4.28 -2.83
CA TYR A 12 -1.41 -5.14 -2.26
C TYR A 12 -1.13 -6.34 -3.18
N PHE A 13 -2.15 -7.14 -3.49
CA PHE A 13 -1.96 -8.38 -4.26
C PHE A 13 -1.65 -8.16 -5.74
N THR A 14 -2.00 -6.99 -6.30
CA THR A 14 -1.61 -6.61 -7.67
C THR A 14 -0.26 -5.89 -7.75
N GLY A 15 0.40 -5.63 -6.60
CA GLY A 15 1.66 -4.90 -6.54
C GLY A 15 1.54 -3.38 -6.72
N LYS A 16 0.34 -2.84 -6.91
CA LYS A 16 0.12 -1.38 -7.01
C LYS A 16 0.54 -0.65 -5.74
N LEU A 17 0.40 -1.28 -4.57
CA LEU A 17 0.85 -0.71 -3.31
C LEU A 17 2.37 -0.49 -3.31
N ASP A 18 3.13 -1.42 -3.89
CA ASP A 18 4.59 -1.29 -4.03
C ASP A 18 4.98 -0.18 -4.98
N VAL A 19 4.28 -0.09 -6.11
CA VAL A 19 4.46 1.01 -7.06
C VAL A 19 4.16 2.35 -6.40
N ALA A 20 3.09 2.45 -5.60
CA ALA A 20 2.76 3.67 -4.88
C ALA A 20 3.85 4.09 -3.89
N ILE A 21 4.43 3.13 -3.15
CA ILE A 21 5.57 3.38 -2.25
C ILE A 21 6.76 3.91 -3.04
N GLN A 22 7.13 3.24 -4.14
CA GLN A 22 8.28 3.63 -4.96
C GLN A 22 8.10 5.00 -5.60
N LEU A 23 6.92 5.28 -6.16
CA LEU A 23 6.61 6.58 -6.73
C LEU A 23 6.68 7.67 -5.67
N ARG A 24 6.17 7.43 -4.45
CA ARG A 24 6.26 8.41 -3.37
C ARG A 24 7.72 8.67 -2.96
N GLN A 25 8.55 7.64 -2.89
CA GLN A 25 9.99 7.80 -2.65
C GLN A 25 10.67 8.61 -3.77
N MET A 26 10.33 8.35 -5.03
CA MET A 26 10.83 9.14 -6.16
C MET A 26 10.36 10.60 -6.08
N GLU A 27 9.08 10.85 -5.80
CA GLU A 27 8.54 12.21 -5.62
C GLU A 27 9.31 12.97 -4.54
N LEU A 28 9.65 12.33 -3.42
CA LEU A 28 10.44 12.94 -2.35
C LEU A 28 11.90 13.17 -2.76
N ALA A 29 12.49 12.25 -3.51
CA ALA A 29 13.88 12.35 -3.98
C ALA A 29 14.08 13.44 -5.05
N TYR A 30 13.10 13.59 -5.96
CA TYR A 30 13.09 14.55 -7.05
C TYR A 30 12.30 15.83 -6.75
N ARG A 31 11.82 16.00 -5.51
CA ARG A 31 11.39 17.30 -4.98
C ARG A 31 12.62 18.19 -4.82
N HIS A 32 13.19 18.58 -5.96
CA HIS A 32 14.16 19.64 -6.05
C HIS A 32 13.44 20.89 -5.54
N GLY A 33 13.89 21.41 -4.40
CA GLY A 33 13.50 22.73 -3.97
C GLY A 33 13.65 23.67 -5.15
N THR A 34 12.67 24.54 -5.37
CA THR A 34 12.92 25.82 -6.02
C THR A 34 14.29 26.31 -5.54
N PRO A 35 15.24 26.62 -6.44
CA PRO A 35 16.47 27.28 -6.01
C PRO A 35 16.04 28.44 -5.13
N ASP A 36 16.51 28.46 -3.88
CA ASP A 36 16.27 29.60 -3.01
C ASP A 36 16.87 30.81 -3.73
N GLU A 37 16.02 31.65 -4.33
CA GLU A 37 16.40 32.94 -4.91
C GLU A 37 16.70 33.93 -3.77
N ASN A 38 17.56 33.53 -2.83
CA ASN A 38 18.15 34.44 -1.87
C ASN A 38 19.27 35.21 -2.57
N ILE A 39 18.85 36.03 -3.54
CA ILE A 39 19.58 37.16 -4.10
C ILE A 39 19.60 38.23 -3.00
N GLY A 40 20.41 38.01 -1.96
CA GLY A 40 20.26 38.75 -0.71
C GLY A 40 21.35 38.56 0.33
N GLY A 41 22.63 38.47 -0.10
CA GLY A 41 23.78 38.95 0.67
C GLY A 41 23.84 38.67 2.19
N GLY A 42 23.73 37.42 2.62
CA GLY A 42 23.99 37.03 4.01
C GLY A 42 24.51 35.60 4.07
N ARG A 43 25.82 35.43 4.19
CA ARG A 43 26.48 34.11 4.18
C ARG A 43 25.90 33.22 5.29
N LYS A 44 25.08 32.23 4.91
CA LYS A 44 24.72 31.10 5.79
C LYS A 44 25.92 30.14 5.87
N GLN A 45 26.92 30.49 6.70
CA GLN A 45 28.21 29.78 6.77
C GLN A 45 28.19 28.44 7.52
N ASN A 46 27.06 28.05 8.13
CA ASN A 46 26.94 26.80 8.90
C ASN A 46 25.68 26.00 8.51
N ASP A 47 25.47 25.80 7.21
CA ASP A 47 24.55 24.74 6.79
C ASP A 47 25.41 23.49 6.54
N TYR A 48 25.56 22.63 7.56
CA TYR A 48 26.07 21.29 7.37
C TYR A 48 24.97 20.49 6.64
N ASN A 49 24.73 20.86 5.39
CA ASN A 49 23.63 20.35 4.58
C ASN A 49 24.12 19.07 3.91
N ASN A 50 24.24 18.01 4.71
CA ASN A 50 24.44 16.69 4.15
C ASN A 50 23.16 16.33 3.39
N ALA A 51 23.19 16.54 2.07
CA ALA A 51 22.03 16.30 1.20
C ALA A 51 21.45 14.88 1.35
N VAL A 52 22.26 13.94 1.84
CA VAL A 52 21.82 12.58 2.20
C VAL A 52 20.99 12.57 3.50
N GLU A 53 21.43 13.25 4.56
CA GLU A 53 20.67 13.35 5.82
C GLU A 53 19.37 14.13 5.65
N SER A 54 19.39 15.25 4.92
CA SER A 54 18.18 16.02 4.61
C SER A 54 17.15 15.17 3.85
N LYS A 55 17.58 14.36 2.87
CA LYS A 55 16.72 13.39 2.17
C LYS A 55 16.18 12.33 3.12
N MET A 56 17.02 11.74 3.97
CA MET A 56 16.59 10.75 4.97
C MET A 56 15.55 11.32 5.93
N ILE A 57 15.73 12.55 6.41
CA ILE A 57 14.79 13.23 7.31
C ILE A 57 13.45 13.48 6.62
N HIS A 58 13.44 13.92 5.36
CA HIS A 58 12.21 14.12 4.61
C HIS A 58 11.46 12.81 4.35
N GLU A 59 12.17 11.74 3.98
CA GLU A 59 11.57 10.42 3.79
C GLU A 59 11.01 9.84 5.10
N GLN A 60 11.73 10.02 6.21
CA GLN A 60 11.27 9.62 7.53
C GLN A 60 10.11 10.45 8.04
N ASN A 61 9.91 11.69 7.58
CA ASN A 61 8.81 12.54 8.05
C ASN A 61 7.57 12.50 7.15
N ASP A 62 7.64 11.87 5.97
CA ASP A 62 6.50 11.79 5.07
C ASP A 62 5.40 10.86 5.61
N LEU A 63 4.25 11.46 5.97
CA LEU A 63 3.11 10.75 6.54
C LEU A 63 2.49 9.75 5.56
N GLU A 64 2.45 10.09 4.26
CA GLU A 64 1.89 9.23 3.23
C GLU A 64 2.76 7.97 3.03
N LEU A 65 4.08 8.12 2.90
CA LEU A 65 5.00 7.00 2.77
C LEU A 65 4.99 6.09 4.00
N LYS A 66 4.97 6.67 5.22
CA LYS A 66 4.80 5.92 6.47
C LYS A 66 3.54 5.07 6.45
N ARG A 67 2.42 5.67 6.06
CA ARG A 67 1.12 5.00 5.98
C ARG A 67 1.11 3.86 4.97
N LEU A 68 1.63 4.07 3.75
CA LEU A 68 1.70 3.03 2.71
C LEU A 68 2.57 1.85 3.17
N ARG A 69 3.73 2.12 3.77
CA ARG A 69 4.61 1.09 4.34
C ARG A 69 3.94 0.32 5.46
N TYR A 70 3.26 1.02 6.36
CA TYR A 70 2.52 0.41 7.46
C TYR A 70 1.41 -0.52 6.94
N GLN A 71 0.60 -0.05 5.98
CA GLN A 71 -0.43 -0.87 5.33
C GLN A 71 0.16 -2.15 4.73
N LYS A 72 1.24 -2.02 3.95
CA LYS A 72 1.93 -3.17 3.35
C LYS A 72 2.42 -4.15 4.42
N LEU A 73 3.05 -3.64 5.47
CA LEU A 73 3.64 -4.46 6.53
C LEU A 73 2.57 -5.25 7.29
N VAL A 74 1.48 -4.60 7.70
CA VAL A 74 0.37 -5.26 8.41
C VAL A 74 -0.23 -6.36 7.55
N ILE A 75 -0.56 -6.08 6.29
CA ILE A 75 -1.13 -7.07 5.38
C ILE A 75 -0.16 -8.23 5.21
N LYS A 76 1.12 -7.95 4.96
CA LYS A 76 2.15 -8.97 4.78
C LYS A 76 2.28 -9.88 6.01
N MET A 77 2.44 -9.29 7.20
CA MET A 77 2.60 -10.06 8.44
C MET A 77 1.41 -10.98 8.69
N MET A 78 0.19 -10.46 8.52
CA MET A 78 -1.02 -11.24 8.75
C MET A 78 -1.23 -12.31 7.68
N PHE A 79 -0.90 -12.00 6.43
CA PHE A 79 -0.97 -12.94 5.31
C PHE A 79 0.04 -14.09 5.46
N ASP A 80 1.27 -13.79 5.87
CA ASP A 80 2.33 -14.79 6.08
C ASP A 80 1.99 -15.77 7.22
N CYS A 81 1.10 -15.40 8.15
CA CYS A 81 0.60 -16.29 9.22
C CYS A 81 -0.50 -17.25 8.76
N LEU A 82 -1.07 -17.06 7.56
CA LEU A 82 -2.13 -17.93 7.06
C LEU A 82 -1.57 -19.24 6.53
N ILE A 83 -2.38 -20.29 6.61
CA ILE A 83 -2.11 -21.52 5.89
C ILE A 83 -2.27 -21.30 4.38
N LYS A 84 -1.58 -22.11 3.58
CA LYS A 84 -1.50 -21.94 2.13
C LYS A 84 -2.87 -21.88 1.44
N SER A 85 -3.83 -22.71 1.82
CA SER A 85 -5.17 -22.68 1.22
C SER A 85 -5.92 -21.35 1.44
N HIS A 86 -5.74 -20.70 2.59
CA HIS A 86 -6.31 -19.38 2.85
C HIS A 86 -5.57 -18.31 2.04
N GLN A 87 -4.25 -18.44 1.89
CA GLN A 87 -3.45 -17.55 1.05
C GLN A 87 -3.89 -17.63 -0.41
N ASP A 88 -4.07 -18.83 -0.95
CA ASP A 88 -4.48 -19.07 -2.33
C ASP A 88 -5.84 -18.43 -2.63
N VAL A 89 -6.81 -18.54 -1.72
CA VAL A 89 -8.12 -17.85 -1.83
C VAL A 89 -7.96 -16.33 -1.94
N LEU A 90 -7.11 -15.72 -1.13
CA LEU A 90 -6.89 -14.27 -1.14
C LEU A 90 -6.16 -13.80 -2.40
N ILE A 91 -5.12 -14.54 -2.82
CA ILE A 91 -4.39 -14.27 -4.07
C ILE A 91 -5.34 -14.36 -5.25
N ASP A 92 -6.15 -15.42 -5.33
CA ASP A 92 -7.09 -15.60 -6.42
C ASP A 92 -8.17 -14.52 -6.44
N LYS A 93 -8.66 -14.13 -5.25
CA LYS A 93 -9.69 -13.11 -5.16
C LYS A 93 -9.18 -11.72 -5.52
N TYR A 94 -8.06 -11.30 -4.95
CA TYR A 94 -7.58 -9.92 -5.02
C TYR A 94 -6.50 -9.70 -6.09
N GLY A 95 -5.62 -10.67 -6.30
CA GLY A 95 -4.58 -10.63 -7.34
C GLY A 95 -5.15 -11.02 -8.70
N ASN A 96 -5.70 -12.24 -8.79
CA ASN A 96 -6.18 -12.80 -10.06
C ASN A 96 -7.62 -12.39 -10.43
N LYS A 97 -8.33 -11.69 -9.52
CA LYS A 97 -9.72 -11.22 -9.71
C LYS A 97 -10.72 -12.32 -10.08
N LYS A 98 -10.49 -13.55 -9.62
CA LYS A 98 -11.39 -14.68 -9.90
C LYS A 98 -12.77 -14.50 -9.24
N GLY A 99 -13.77 -15.12 -9.86
CA GLY A 99 -15.11 -15.28 -9.29
C GLY A 99 -15.12 -16.33 -8.18
N TRP A 100 -16.06 -16.23 -7.24
CA TRP A 100 -16.10 -17.10 -6.07
C TRP A 100 -16.30 -18.58 -6.40
N VAL A 101 -17.14 -18.88 -7.41
CA VAL A 101 -17.35 -20.24 -7.90
C VAL A 101 -16.03 -20.87 -8.37
N THR A 102 -15.27 -20.14 -9.19
CA THR A 102 -13.96 -20.59 -9.68
C THR A 102 -12.97 -20.81 -8.53
N ILE A 103 -12.93 -19.89 -7.56
CA ILE A 103 -12.07 -20.02 -6.38
C ILE A 103 -12.41 -21.29 -5.59
N GLY A 104 -13.70 -21.56 -5.37
CA GLY A 104 -14.16 -22.77 -4.68
C GLY A 104 -13.76 -24.04 -5.41
N MET A 105 -13.92 -24.06 -6.74
CA MET A 105 -13.50 -25.18 -7.59
C MET A 105 -11.99 -25.42 -7.52
N ASP A 106 -11.18 -24.37 -7.69
CA ASP A 106 -9.71 -24.46 -7.71
C ASP A 106 -9.13 -24.90 -6.36
N ASN A 107 -9.79 -24.54 -5.25
CA ASN A 107 -9.35 -24.85 -3.89
C ASN A 107 -10.09 -26.05 -3.27
N HIS A 108 -11.00 -26.69 -4.01
CA HIS A 108 -11.85 -27.80 -3.54
C HIS A 108 -12.63 -27.48 -2.25
N ILE A 109 -13.18 -26.26 -2.16
CA ILE A 109 -13.98 -25.78 -1.04
C ILE A 109 -15.31 -25.19 -1.51
N ASP A 110 -16.28 -25.08 -0.61
CA ASP A 110 -17.51 -24.36 -0.90
C ASP A 110 -17.24 -22.86 -1.08
N GLU A 111 -18.01 -22.20 -1.95
CA GLU A 111 -17.94 -20.75 -2.15
C GLU A 111 -18.13 -19.99 -0.84
N ARG A 112 -19.02 -20.47 0.04
CA ARG A 112 -19.25 -19.88 1.35
C ARG A 112 -17.99 -19.92 2.21
N THR A 113 -17.30 -21.06 2.23
CA THR A 113 -16.04 -21.22 2.98
C THR A 113 -14.97 -20.27 2.45
N ALA A 114 -14.84 -20.12 1.13
CA ALA A 114 -13.90 -19.16 0.54
C ALA A 114 -14.21 -17.70 0.96
N ARG A 115 -15.49 -17.34 1.03
CA ARG A 115 -15.93 -16.01 1.49
C ARG A 115 -15.65 -15.81 2.97
N GLU A 116 -15.93 -16.81 3.80
CA GLU A 116 -15.65 -16.79 5.25
C GLU A 116 -14.16 -16.58 5.52
N TRP A 117 -13.27 -17.33 4.87
CA TRP A 117 -11.82 -17.14 5.03
C TRP A 117 -11.35 -15.74 4.64
N ARG A 118 -11.93 -15.19 3.56
CA ARG A 118 -11.65 -13.82 3.15
C ARG A 118 -12.14 -12.82 4.18
N ASP A 119 -13.34 -13.01 4.73
CA ASP A 119 -13.93 -12.10 5.71
C ASP A 119 -13.20 -12.17 7.07
N ASP A 120 -12.78 -13.36 7.50
CA ASP A 120 -11.95 -13.55 8.71
C ASP A 120 -10.61 -12.81 8.58
N PHE A 121 -9.96 -12.93 7.43
CA PHE A 121 -8.72 -12.20 7.16
C PHE A 121 -8.94 -10.68 7.22
N LYS A 122 -10.01 -10.19 6.58
CA LYS A 122 -10.37 -8.76 6.58
C LYS A 122 -10.61 -8.26 8.00
N GLU A 123 -11.37 -8.99 8.81
CA GLU A 123 -11.66 -8.58 10.18
C GLU A 123 -10.37 -8.56 11.02
N GLY A 124 -9.48 -9.52 10.83
CA GLY A 124 -8.18 -9.58 11.51
C GLY A 124 -7.26 -8.37 11.25
N ILE A 125 -7.29 -7.80 10.05
CA ILE A 125 -6.46 -6.61 9.71
C ILE A 125 -7.17 -5.28 9.92
N LYS A 126 -8.50 -5.26 9.94
CA LYS A 126 -9.32 -4.04 9.98
C LYS A 126 -9.00 -3.16 11.17
N GLY A 127 -8.85 -3.72 12.37
CA GLY A 127 -8.54 -2.97 13.59
C GLY A 127 -7.22 -2.19 13.51
N TYR A 128 -6.22 -2.74 12.81
CA TYR A 128 -4.92 -2.11 12.63
C TYR A 128 -4.93 -1.06 11.52
N LEU A 129 -5.73 -1.27 10.48
CA LEU A 129 -5.73 -0.44 9.27
C LEU A 129 -6.79 0.67 9.26
N TYR A 130 -7.76 0.66 10.18
CA TYR A 130 -8.88 1.60 10.17
C TYR A 130 -8.47 3.07 10.12
N SER A 131 -7.44 3.45 10.88
CA SER A 131 -6.90 4.82 10.94
C SER A 131 -6.10 5.24 9.68
N THR A 132 -5.84 4.30 8.77
CA THR A 132 -5.00 4.53 7.59
C THR A 132 -5.79 4.85 6.33
N PHE A 133 -7.12 4.86 6.40
CA PHE A 133 -8.01 5.06 5.24
C PHE A 133 -8.36 6.52 4.93
N ASP A 134 -7.75 7.47 5.63
CA ASP A 134 -7.91 8.90 5.34
C ASP A 134 -6.82 9.41 4.39
N ILE A 135 -7.30 9.90 3.24
CA ILE A 135 -6.64 10.72 2.20
C ILE A 135 -6.07 9.94 0.98
N THR A 136 -6.91 10.00 -0.08
CA THR A 136 -6.68 9.95 -1.55
C THR A 136 -5.76 8.89 -2.15
N THR A 137 -6.36 7.79 -2.61
CA THR A 137 -5.80 6.99 -3.70
C THR A 137 -5.66 7.87 -4.96
N ARG A 138 -4.42 8.23 -5.33
CA ARG A 138 -4.11 8.94 -6.59
C ARG A 138 -4.32 8.05 -7.83
N PHE A 139 -4.38 6.73 -7.66
CA PHE A 139 -4.70 5.79 -8.72
C PHE A 139 -6.22 5.65 -8.88
N ARG A 140 -6.84 6.53 -9.66
CA ARG A 140 -8.11 6.18 -10.30
C ARG A 140 -7.86 5.07 -11.32
N THR A 141 -8.80 4.15 -11.39
CA THR A 141 -8.85 2.90 -12.16
C THR A 141 -8.56 3.14 -13.65
N VAL A 142 -7.30 3.07 -14.08
CA VAL A 142 -6.93 3.03 -15.52
C VAL A 142 -6.67 1.60 -16.01
N TYR A 143 -6.59 0.62 -15.10
CA TYR A 143 -6.35 -0.78 -15.45
C TYR A 143 -7.34 -1.69 -14.71
N ALA A 144 -8.55 -1.78 -15.23
CA ALA A 144 -9.42 -2.94 -15.04
C ALA A 144 -9.67 -3.51 -16.45
N PRO A 145 -9.25 -4.74 -16.77
CA PRO A 145 -9.64 -5.36 -18.02
C PRO A 145 -11.16 -5.58 -18.00
N VAL A 146 -11.79 -5.30 -19.14
CA VAL A 146 -13.19 -5.64 -19.45
C VAL A 146 -13.34 -7.15 -19.52
#